data_AF-A0A4Q0T6J5-F1
#
_entry.id   AF-A0A4Q0T6J5-F1
#
_cell.length_a   1.000
_cell.length_b   1.000
_cell.length_c   1.000
_cell.angle_alpha   90.00
_cell.angle_beta   90.00
_cell.angle_gamma   90.00
#
_symmetry.space_group_name_H-M   'P 1'
#
loop_
_entity.id
_entity.type
_entity.pdbx_description
1 polymer ?
#
loop_
_entity_poly.entity_id
_entity_poly.type
_entity_poly.pdbx_seq_one_letter_code
_entity_poly.pdbx_strand_id
1 'polypeptide(L)'
;MERTGNELDLGIDGPGFLAVQTKGGTAYTRNGGLQISSQGQLVTASGDPVLGEGGPITIPRGASITISNDGTVSANGAIAGRLKIVEFSATADPQSMGASYYTVAQKDVVASPESKVQQGMLEGSNVNPVASVIELINAQRAAEGMRHAMTMIDSEIDKTAVQDLPRVS
;
A
#
# COMPACT_ATOMS: atom_id res chain seq x y z
N MET A 1 0.36 -15.77 7.09
CA MET A 1 1.72 -15.24 6.84
C MET A 1 2.39 -16.10 5.80
N GLU A 2 3.12 -15.49 4.87
CA GLU A 2 3.85 -16.19 3.81
C GLU A 2 5.34 -15.86 3.91
N ARG A 3 6.20 -16.86 3.74
CA ARG A 3 7.65 -16.69 3.82
C ARG A 3 8.18 -16.23 2.48
N THR A 4 8.73 -15.01 2.43
CA THR A 4 9.12 -14.37 1.16
C THR A 4 10.58 -14.57 0.80
N GLY A 5 11.40 -15.07 1.74
CA GLY A 5 12.83 -15.25 1.54
C GLY A 5 13.65 -13.95 1.57
N ASN A 6 13.02 -12.78 1.64
CA ASN A 6 13.70 -11.50 1.83
C ASN A 6 13.84 -11.19 3.33
N GLU A 7 15.04 -10.83 3.76
CA GLU A 7 15.33 -10.56 5.18
C GLU A 7 14.66 -9.27 5.70
N LEU A 8 14.21 -8.39 4.82
CA LEU A 8 13.58 -7.12 5.16
C LEU A 8 12.06 -7.15 5.16
N ASP A 9 11.48 -8.30 4.81
CA ASP A 9 10.04 -8.50 4.93
C ASP A 9 9.69 -8.81 6.39
N LEU A 10 8.71 -8.09 6.92
CA LEU A 10 8.28 -8.18 8.30
C LEU A 10 6.79 -8.56 8.39
N GLY A 11 6.50 -9.64 9.11
CA GLY A 11 5.13 -9.99 9.48
C GLY A 11 4.85 -9.45 10.89
N ILE A 12 3.68 -8.87 11.12
CA ILE A 12 3.22 -8.53 12.46
C ILE A 12 2.17 -9.58 12.87
N ASP A 13 2.43 -10.28 13.97
CA ASP A 13 1.51 -11.24 14.59
C ASP A 13 0.80 -10.58 15.77
N GLY A 14 -0.50 -10.34 15.64
CA GLY A 14 -1.31 -9.62 16.62
C GLY A 14 -2.04 -8.40 16.04
N PRO A 15 -2.64 -7.55 16.89
CA PRO A 15 -3.41 -6.38 16.46
C PRO A 15 -2.54 -5.16 16.06
N GLY A 16 -1.23 -5.22 16.27
CA GLY A 16 -0.33 -4.08 16.10
C GLY A 16 -0.15 -3.57 14.67
N PHE A 17 0.34 -2.34 14.60
CA PHE A 17 0.70 -1.60 13.39
C PHE A 17 2.08 -0.96 13.58
N LEU A 18 2.86 -0.92 12.50
CA LEU A 18 4.15 -0.24 12.46
C LEU A 18 3.96 1.26 12.28
N ALA A 19 4.60 2.07 13.12
CA ALA A 19 4.62 3.52 12.95
C ALA A 19 5.66 3.94 11.89
N VAL A 20 5.25 4.82 10.99
CA VAL A 20 6.09 5.39 9.94
C VAL A 20 5.93 6.91 9.89
N GLN A 21 6.96 7.59 9.41
CA GLN A 21 6.95 9.03 9.20
C GLN A 21 6.67 9.33 7.74
N THR A 22 5.47 9.81 7.44
CA THR A 22 5.13 10.32 6.11
C THR A 22 5.30 11.84 6.06
N LYS A 23 5.19 12.42 4.86
CA LYS A 23 5.15 13.88 4.67
C LYS A 23 3.98 14.56 5.40
N GLY A 24 2.88 13.83 5.62
CA GLY A 24 1.69 14.31 6.31
C GLY A 24 1.73 14.13 7.84
N GLY A 25 2.81 13.57 8.39
CA GLY A 25 2.92 13.21 9.80
C GLY A 25 3.06 11.71 10.02
N THR A 26 2.88 11.28 11.26
CA THR A 26 2.94 9.87 11.63
C THR A 26 1.77 9.12 11.01
N ALA A 27 2.07 8.06 10.25
CA ALA A 27 1.10 7.10 9.78
C ALA A 27 1.44 5.71 10.30
N TYR A 28 0.52 4.78 10.13
CA TYR A 28 0.60 3.43 10.66
C TYR A 28 0.32 2.44 9.55
N THR A 29 1.08 1.35 9.49
CA THR A 29 0.92 0.33 8.45
C THR A 29 1.14 -1.07 8.98
N ARG A 30 0.46 -2.04 8.37
CA ARG A 30 0.77 -3.47 8.51
C ARG A 30 1.68 -3.99 7.41
N ASN A 31 1.94 -3.17 6.40
CA ASN A 31 2.80 -3.58 5.31
C ASN A 31 4.25 -3.61 5.82
N GLY A 32 4.80 -4.80 5.96
CA GLY A 32 6.18 -4.99 6.39
C GLY A 32 7.17 -5.18 5.25
N GLY A 33 6.86 -4.77 4.02
CA GLY A 33 7.85 -4.68 2.95
C GLY A 33 8.79 -3.50 3.20
N LEU A 34 9.91 -3.74 3.89
CA LEU A 34 10.89 -2.72 4.25
C LEU A 34 12.11 -2.76 3.33
N GLN A 35 12.81 -1.63 3.25
CA GLN A 35 14.06 -1.49 2.51
C GLN A 35 15.00 -0.51 3.22
N ILE A 36 16.28 -0.54 2.86
CA ILE A 36 17.26 0.43 3.35
C ILE A 36 17.39 1.53 2.29
N SER A 37 17.14 2.77 2.68
CA SER A 37 17.34 3.91 1.78
C SER A 37 18.82 4.15 1.49
N SER A 38 19.12 4.94 0.46
CA SER A 38 20.49 5.36 0.19
C SER A 38 21.14 6.09 1.37
N GLN A 39 20.36 6.71 2.26
CA GLN A 39 20.86 7.38 3.46
C GLN A 39 21.12 6.42 4.62
N GLY A 40 20.91 5.12 4.43
CA GLY A 40 21.03 4.12 5.49
C GLY A 40 19.88 4.19 6.48
N GLN A 41 18.68 4.60 6.07
CA GLN A 41 17.50 4.58 6.93
C GLN A 41 16.61 3.41 6.56
N LEU A 42 15.98 2.79 7.55
CA LEU A 42 14.93 1.81 7.32
C LEU A 42 13.69 2.55 6.83
N VAL A 43 13.24 2.22 5.62
CA VAL A 43 12.08 2.86 4.97
C VAL A 43 11.12 1.80 4.45
N THR A 44 9.86 2.16 4.24
CA THR A 44 8.86 1.28 3.60
C THR A 44 9.09 1.14 2.10
N ALA A 45 8.31 0.29 1.42
CA ALA A 45 8.23 0.22 -0.05
C ALA A 45 8.04 1.61 -0.73
N SER A 46 7.32 2.52 -0.06
CA SER A 46 7.04 3.89 -0.52
C SER A 46 8.18 4.88 -0.25
N GLY A 47 9.21 4.47 0.50
CA GLY A 47 10.35 5.32 0.88
C GLY A 47 10.11 6.15 2.15
N ASP A 48 9.04 5.89 2.90
CA ASP A 48 8.75 6.57 4.16
C ASP A 48 9.58 5.98 5.32
N PRO A 49 10.27 6.79 6.13
CA PRO A 49 11.06 6.30 7.27
C PRO A 49 10.24 5.54 8.31
N VAL A 50 10.74 4.37 8.71
CA VAL A 50 10.18 3.58 9.80
C VAL A 50 10.59 4.19 11.13
N LEU A 51 9.61 4.42 12.00
CA LEU A 51 9.84 4.98 13.33
C LEU A 51 10.09 3.86 14.34
N GLY A 52 11.17 4.00 15.09
CA GLY A 52 11.42 3.26 16.32
C GLY A 52 10.97 4.04 17.55
N GLU A 53 11.19 3.44 18.72
CA GLU A 53 10.89 4.08 20.02
C GLU A 53 11.67 5.41 20.21
N GLY A 54 12.89 5.49 19.67
CA GLY A 54 13.75 6.67 19.74
C GLY A 54 13.76 7.57 18.49
N GLY A 55 12.87 7.33 17.51
CA GLY A 55 12.87 8.03 16.22
C GLY A 55 13.24 7.13 15.02
N PRO A 56 13.55 7.69 13.85
CA PRO A 56 13.85 6.92 12.65
C PRO A 56 15.01 5.94 12.83
N ILE A 57 14.83 4.68 12.40
CA ILE A 57 15.86 3.64 12.54
C ILE A 57 16.91 3.80 11.43
N THR A 58 18.16 3.97 11.83
CA THR A 58 19.30 4.09 10.91
C THR A 58 20.13 2.81 10.95
N ILE A 59 20.45 2.28 9.76
CA ILE A 59 21.19 1.06 9.55
C ILE A 59 22.42 1.35 8.68
N PRO A 60 23.64 0.96 9.11
CA PRO A 60 24.84 1.08 8.29
C PRO A 60 24.68 0.35 6.95
N ARG A 61 25.17 0.94 5.86
CA ARG A 61 25.08 0.33 4.54
C ARG A 61 25.81 -1.02 4.52
N GLY A 62 25.17 -2.04 3.94
CA GLY A 62 25.72 -3.39 3.84
C GLY A 62 25.76 -4.17 5.15
N ALA A 63 25.14 -3.66 6.23
CA ALA A 63 25.01 -4.42 7.46
C ALA A 63 24.01 -5.57 7.29
N SER A 64 24.31 -6.71 7.91
CA SER A 64 23.36 -7.80 8.09
C SER A 64 22.32 -7.38 9.12
N ILE A 65 21.04 -7.43 8.75
CA ILE A 65 19.95 -6.97 9.60
C ILE A 65 19.25 -8.16 10.21
N THR A 66 19.04 -8.10 11.52
CA THR A 66 18.24 -9.07 12.25
C THR A 66 17.17 -8.34 13.04
N ILE A 67 15.93 -8.79 12.90
CA ILE A 67 14.80 -8.23 13.65
C ILE A 67 14.29 -9.32 14.58
N SER A 68 14.46 -9.09 15.88
CA SER A 68 13.96 -9.98 16.93
C SER A 68 12.45 -9.87 17.06
N ASN A 69 11.82 -10.90 17.65
CA ASN A 69 10.35 -10.97 17.78
C ASN A 69 9.74 -9.83 18.61
N ASP A 70 10.53 -9.17 19.45
CA ASP A 70 10.16 -8.00 20.25
C ASP A 70 10.27 -6.67 19.46
N GLY A 71 10.60 -6.73 18.16
CA GLY A 71 10.80 -5.56 17.32
C GLY A 71 12.21 -4.96 17.41
N THR A 72 13.13 -5.55 18.17
CA THR A 72 14.52 -5.06 18.25
C THR A 72 15.24 -5.30 16.94
N VAL A 73 15.70 -4.22 16.30
CA VAL A 73 16.47 -4.22 15.06
C VAL A 73 17.95 -4.18 15.41
N SER A 74 18.69 -5.16 14.91
CA SER A 74 20.15 -5.25 15.05
C SER A 74 20.81 -5.19 13.68
N ALA A 75 21.94 -4.47 13.60
CA ALA A 75 22.78 -4.35 12.42
C ALA A 75 24.18 -4.87 12.75
N ASN A 76 24.64 -5.91 12.06
CA ASN A 76 25.91 -6.60 12.35
C ASN A 76 26.05 -7.02 13.82
N GLY A 77 24.95 -7.41 14.47
CA GLY A 77 24.92 -7.81 15.88
C GLY A 77 24.87 -6.66 16.90
N ALA A 78 24.89 -5.39 16.47
CA ALA A 78 24.68 -4.24 17.33
C ALA A 78 23.23 -3.73 17.24
N ILE A 79 22.63 -3.36 18.37
CA ILE A 79 21.25 -2.84 18.40
C ILE A 79 21.22 -1.47 17.69
N ALA A 80 20.45 -1.38 16.61
CA ALA A 80 20.20 -0.16 15.85
C ALA A 80 18.96 0.61 16.35
N GLY A 81 18.01 -0.11 16.96
CA GLY A 81 16.80 0.47 17.54
C GLY A 81 15.73 -0.59 17.80
N ARG A 82 14.56 -0.17 18.26
CA ARG A 82 13.38 -1.03 18.38
C ARG A 82 12.22 -0.41 17.61
N LEU A 83 11.56 -1.21 16.78
CA LEU A 83 10.40 -0.81 15.98
C LEU A 83 9.28 -0.33 16.90
N LYS A 84 8.65 0.79 16.53
CA LYS A 84 7.49 1.31 17.26
C LYS A 84 6.22 0.63 16.74
N ILE A 85 5.77 -0.36 17.48
CA ILE A 85 4.54 -1.11 17.20
C ILE A 85 3.45 -0.60 18.13
N VAL A 86 2.33 -0.21 17.54
CA VAL A 86 1.22 0.39 18.27
C VAL A 86 -0.08 -0.28 17.91
N GLU A 87 -1.05 -0.15 18.78
CA GLU A 87 -2.42 -0.59 18.57
C GLU A 87 -3.35 0.60 18.73
N PHE A 88 -4.50 0.51 18.09
CA PHE A 88 -5.53 1.54 18.15
C PHE A 88 -6.49 1.24 19.29
N SER A 89 -6.88 2.28 20.02
CA SER A 89 -7.90 2.15 21.06
C SER A 89 -9.24 1.72 20.46
N ALA A 90 -10.12 1.13 21.25
CA ALA A 90 -11.46 0.74 20.78
C ALA A 90 -12.32 1.93 20.32
N THR A 91 -11.95 3.15 20.71
CA THR A 91 -12.60 4.41 20.31
C THR A 91 -11.91 5.08 19.12
N ALA A 92 -10.83 4.48 18.60
CA ALA A 92 -10.12 5.01 17.46
C ALA A 92 -10.97 4.94 16.20
N ASP A 93 -10.88 6.00 15.39
CA ASP A 93 -11.45 6.04 14.04
C ASP A 93 -10.31 6.14 13.02
N PRO A 94 -9.62 5.03 12.70
CA PRO A 94 -8.47 5.05 11.81
C PRO A 94 -8.91 5.39 10.39
N GLN A 95 -8.38 6.50 9.87
CA GLN A 95 -8.63 6.94 8.51
C GLN A 95 -7.61 6.31 7.56
N SER A 96 -8.10 5.61 6.53
CA SER A 96 -7.23 5.04 5.49
C SER A 96 -6.73 6.13 4.54
N MET A 97 -5.41 6.18 4.31
CA MET A 97 -4.78 7.07 3.32
C MET A 97 -4.56 6.38 1.98
N GLY A 98 -4.96 5.11 1.85
CA GLY A 98 -4.57 4.26 0.73
C GLY A 98 -3.18 3.65 0.93
N ALA A 99 -2.77 2.77 0.00
CA ALA A 99 -1.50 2.05 0.04
C ALA A 99 -1.21 1.33 1.38
N SER A 100 -2.26 0.86 2.07
CA SER A 100 -2.17 0.22 3.38
C SER A 100 -1.66 1.12 4.53
N TYR A 101 -1.79 2.44 4.39
CA TYR A 101 -1.54 3.41 5.46
C TYR A 101 -2.81 3.84 6.17
N TYR A 102 -2.70 4.00 7.49
CA TYR A 102 -3.73 4.48 8.39
C TYR A 102 -3.21 5.67 9.18
N THR A 103 -4.08 6.64 9.45
CA THR A 103 -3.83 7.76 10.36
C THR A 103 -4.88 7.72 11.45
N VAL A 104 -4.45 8.06 12.66
CA VAL A 104 -5.31 8.09 13.84
C VAL A 104 -4.79 9.19 14.76
N ALA A 105 -5.69 9.79 15.53
CA ALA A 105 -5.31 10.78 16.54
C ALA A 105 -4.34 10.13 17.55
N GLN A 106 -3.24 10.80 17.86
CA GLN A 106 -2.17 10.24 18.71
C GLN A 106 -2.64 9.83 20.11
N LYS A 107 -3.73 10.43 20.61
CA LYS A 107 -4.38 10.09 21.89
C LYS A 107 -5.00 8.68 21.91
N ASP A 108 -5.32 8.14 20.74
CA ASP A 108 -5.99 6.86 20.54
C ASP A 108 -5.00 5.76 20.16
N VAL A 109 -3.70 6.03 20.29
CA VAL A 109 -2.61 5.12 19.96
C VAL A 109 -1.95 4.64 21.25
N VAL A 110 -2.00 3.32 21.48
CA VAL A 110 -1.37 2.66 22.63
C VAL A 110 -0.22 1.77 22.16
N ALA A 111 0.80 1.58 22.99
CA ALA A 111 1.84 0.59 22.68
C ALA A 111 1.21 -0.81 22.69
N SER A 112 1.59 -1.67 21.73
CA SER A 112 1.06 -3.04 21.63
C SER A 112 2.16 -4.05 22.00
N PRO A 113 2.42 -4.29 23.30
CA PRO A 113 3.48 -5.21 23.74
C PRO A 113 3.16 -6.68 23.42
N GLU A 114 1.90 -7.02 23.18
CA GLU A 114 1.45 -8.35 22.82
C GLU A 114 1.72 -8.69 21.33
N SER A 115 1.93 -7.66 20.51
CA SER A 115 2.20 -7.84 19.07
C SER A 115 3.64 -8.27 18.87
N LYS A 116 3.82 -9.41 18.21
CA LYS A 116 5.13 -9.96 17.87
C LYS A 116 5.45 -9.68 16.42
N VAL A 117 6.73 -9.54 16.10
CA VAL A 117 7.15 -9.45 14.69
C VAL A 117 7.87 -10.70 14.27
N GLN A 118 7.78 -11.03 12.99
CA GLN A 118 8.50 -12.15 12.39
C GLN A 118 9.22 -11.69 11.13
N GLN A 119 10.55 -11.77 11.15
CA GLN A 119 11.40 -11.45 10.02
C GLN A 119 11.29 -12.53 8.92
N GLY A 120 11.37 -12.12 7.66
CA GLY A 120 11.31 -13.00 6.50
C GLY A 120 9.89 -13.51 6.19
N MET A 121 8.88 -12.85 6.76
CA MET A 121 7.48 -13.15 6.51
C MET A 121 6.77 -11.88 6.06
N LEU A 122 5.82 -12.01 5.15
CA LEU A 122 4.79 -11.00 4.95
C LEU A 122 3.48 -11.50 5.54
N GLU A 123 2.69 -10.58 6.09
CA GLU A 123 1.29 -10.86 6.32
C GLU A 123 0.62 -11.11 4.97
N GLY A 124 0.30 -12.38 4.73
CA GLY A 124 -0.45 -12.80 3.56
C GLY A 124 -1.73 -11.98 3.52
N SER A 125 -1.87 -11.18 2.47
CA SER A 125 -3.07 -10.39 2.23
C SER A 125 -4.25 -11.35 2.25
N ASN A 126 -5.12 -11.25 3.26
CA ASN A 126 -6.47 -11.78 3.16
C ASN A 126 -7.32 -10.96 2.14
N VAL A 127 -6.68 -10.17 1.30
CA VAL A 127 -7.27 -9.63 0.09
C VAL A 127 -7.25 -10.76 -0.92
N ASN A 128 -8.33 -11.52 -0.95
CA ASN A 128 -8.68 -12.44 -2.03
C ASN A 128 -8.33 -11.76 -3.37
N PRO A 129 -7.30 -12.21 -4.13
CA PRO A 129 -6.90 -11.56 -5.38
C PRO A 129 -7.97 -11.69 -6.49
N VAL A 130 -9.08 -12.38 -6.22
CA VAL A 130 -10.23 -12.50 -7.12
C VAL A 130 -11.24 -11.38 -6.86
N ALA A 131 -10.85 -10.12 -7.08
CA ALA A 131 -11.82 -9.03 -7.29
C ALA A 131 -11.25 -7.72 -7.88
N SER A 132 -9.93 -7.54 -8.03
CA SER A 132 -9.36 -6.22 -8.36
C SER A 132 -8.97 -6.00 -9.83
N VAL A 133 -9.56 -6.76 -10.78
CA VAL A 133 -9.38 -6.50 -12.24
C VAL A 133 -10.71 -6.21 -12.96
N ILE A 134 -11.87 -6.36 -12.32
CA ILE A 134 -13.18 -6.17 -13.01
C ILE A 134 -13.78 -4.78 -12.78
N GLU A 135 -12.95 -3.74 -12.59
CA GLU A 135 -13.46 -2.36 -12.58
C GLU A 135 -12.64 -1.39 -13.45
N LEU A 136 -11.96 -1.93 -14.47
CA LEU A 136 -11.44 -1.09 -15.57
C LEU A 136 -11.90 -1.53 -16.97
N ILE A 137 -12.49 -2.73 -17.11
CA ILE A 137 -12.95 -3.22 -18.42
C ILE A 137 -14.34 -2.66 -18.80
N ASN A 138 -15.13 -2.16 -17.85
CA ASN A 138 -16.46 -1.61 -18.16
C ASN A 138 -16.43 -0.16 -18.66
N ALA A 139 -15.38 0.61 -18.37
CA ALA A 139 -15.26 1.98 -18.89
C ALA A 139 -14.92 2.02 -20.39
N GLN A 140 -14.18 1.02 -20.89
CA GLN A 140 -13.78 0.98 -22.30
C GLN A 140 -14.90 0.45 -23.23
N ARG A 141 -15.72 -0.52 -22.79
CA ARG A 141 -16.86 -0.99 -23.60
C ARG A 141 -17.97 0.04 -23.75
N ALA A 142 -18.22 0.87 -22.72
CA ALA A 142 -19.18 1.97 -22.82
C ALA A 142 -18.73 3.05 -23.84
N ALA A 143 -17.43 3.35 -23.89
CA ALA A 143 -16.87 4.30 -24.84
C ALA A 143 -16.88 3.77 -26.30
N GLU A 144 -16.56 2.48 -26.51
CA GLU A 144 -16.64 1.86 -27.84
C GLU A 144 -18.08 1.74 -28.35
N GLY A 145 -19.04 1.38 -27.50
CA GLY A 145 -20.45 1.34 -27.86
C GLY A 145 -20.99 2.70 -28.33
N MET A 146 -20.60 3.79 -27.66
CA MET A 146 -21.00 5.14 -28.04
C MET A 146 -20.39 5.56 -29.39
N ARG A 147 -19.13 5.18 -29.66
CA ARG A 147 -18.50 5.44 -30.97
C ARG A 147 -19.17 4.68 -32.10
N HIS A 148 -19.59 3.44 -31.86
CA HIS A 148 -20.26 2.64 -32.88
C HIS A 148 -21.65 3.18 -33.25
N ALA A 149 -22.41 3.66 -32.25
CA ALA A 149 -23.70 4.30 -32.45
C ALA A 149 -23.61 5.59 -33.29
N MET A 150 -22.59 6.42 -33.06
CA MET A 150 -22.37 7.63 -33.87
C MET A 150 -22.10 7.30 -35.35
N THR A 151 -21.26 6.31 -35.65
CA THR A 151 -21.01 5.90 -37.06
C THR A 151 -22.24 5.32 -37.76
N MET A 152 -23.15 4.65 -37.04
CA MET A 152 -24.39 4.14 -37.64
C MET A 152 -25.33 5.28 -38.04
N ILE A 153 -25.48 6.29 -37.17
CA ILE A 153 -26.32 7.46 -37.46
C ILE A 153 -25.76 8.25 -38.64
N ASP A 154 -24.45 8.43 -38.71
CA ASP A 154 -23.79 9.15 -39.82
C ASP A 154 -24.01 8.42 -41.16
N SER A 155 -23.91 7.08 -41.17
CA SER A 155 -24.14 6.28 -42.37
C SER A 155 -25.60 6.25 -42.85
N GLU A 156 -26.57 6.40 -41.95
CA GLU A 156 -28.00 6.46 -42.28
C GLU A 156 -28.37 7.83 -42.87
N ILE A 157 -27.80 8.91 -42.33
CA ILE A 157 -28.00 10.28 -42.83
C ILE A 157 -27.39 10.44 -44.24
N ASP A 158 -26.19 9.90 -44.49
CA ASP A 158 -25.57 9.96 -45.82
C ASP A 158 -26.37 9.16 -46.88
N LYS A 159 -26.96 8.02 -46.48
CA LYS A 159 -27.71 7.17 -47.41
C LYS A 159 -29.09 7.73 -47.76
N THR A 160 -29.71 8.49 -46.86
CA THR A 160 -30.96 9.22 -47.14
C THR A 160 -30.73 10.51 -47.92
N ALA A 161 -29.58 11.16 -47.78
CA ALA A 161 -29.23 12.37 -48.56
C ALA A 161 -28.96 12.10 -50.05
N VAL A 162 -28.52 10.89 -50.42
CA VAL A 162 -28.25 10.52 -51.82
C VAL A 162 -29.51 10.00 -52.56
N GLN A 163 -30.57 9.61 -51.84
CA GLN A 163 -31.79 9.07 -52.46
C GLN A 163 -32.88 10.10 -52.78
N ASP A 164 -32.72 11.36 -52.37
CA ASP A 164 -33.72 12.42 -52.59
C ASP A 164 -33.23 13.56 -53.50
N LEU A 165 -32.46 13.23 -54.55
CA LEU A 165 -32.31 14.12 -55.70
C LEU A 165 -33.42 13.81 -56.73
N PRO A 166 -34.43 14.69 -56.88
CA PRO A 166 -35.47 14.50 -57.87
C PRO A 166 -34.92 14.72 -59.27
N ARG A 167 -35.33 13.83 -60.18
CA ARG A 167 -35.11 13.87 -61.63
C ARG A 167 -35.29 15.28 -62.21
N VAL A 168 -34.32 15.76 -62.99
CA VAL A 168 -34.57 16.76 -64.04
C VAL A 168 -33.74 16.44 -65.29
N SER A 169 -34.47 16.39 -66.43
CA SER A 169 -34.06 16.33 -67.85
C SER A 169 -33.64 14.98 -68.41
#